data_AF-A0A662HQE3-F1
#
_entry.id   AF-A0A662HQE3-F1
#
_cell.length_a   1.000
_cell.length_b   1.000
_cell.length_c   1.000
_cell.angle_alpha   90.00
_cell.angle_beta   90.00
_cell.angle_gamma   90.00
#
_symmetry.space_group_name_H-M   'P 1'
#
loop_
_entity.id
_entity.type
_entity.pdbx_description
1 polymer ?
#
loop_
_entity_poly.entity_id
_entity_poly.type
_entity_poly.pdbx_seq_one_letter_code
_entity_poly.pdbx_strand_id
1 'polypeptide(L)'
;MWDTEIIAEVKIDKSGRVVLPAKLRRVANITEGKAIAIAYPGKITIYQPKTSEREIEEWYRKMKEIVLEIRELREEVKWMDGSNKSSKFIY
;
A
#
# COMPACT_ATOMS: atom_id res chain seq x y z
N MET A 1 -0.47 -6.17 21.30
CA MET A 1 0.62 -6.48 20.35
C MET A 1 0.12 -7.64 19.51
N TRP A 2 -0.04 -7.49 18.20
CA TRP A 2 -0.47 -8.61 17.34
C TRP A 2 0.75 -9.46 17.04
N ASP A 3 0.77 -10.70 17.53
CA ASP A 3 1.83 -11.65 17.22
C ASP A 3 1.80 -11.92 15.71
N THR A 4 2.91 -11.63 15.02
CA THR A 4 2.99 -11.86 13.57
C THR A 4 3.59 -13.24 13.34
N GLU A 5 2.73 -14.23 13.12
CA GLU A 5 3.18 -15.57 12.73
C GLU A 5 3.66 -15.56 11.27
N ILE A 6 4.92 -15.93 11.04
CA ILE A 6 5.44 -16.15 9.69
C ILE A 6 4.96 -17.52 9.22
N ILE A 7 3.95 -17.51 8.37
CA ILE A 7 3.30 -18.74 7.87
C ILE A 7 3.92 -19.31 6.59
N ALA A 8 4.76 -18.55 5.88
CA ALA A 8 5.54 -19.03 4.75
C ALA A 8 6.66 -18.04 4.37
N GLU A 9 7.79 -18.57 3.89
CA GLU A 9 8.81 -17.81 3.18
C GLU A 9 8.64 -18.00 1.66
N VAL A 10 8.82 -16.93 0.89
CA VAL A 10 8.62 -16.91 -0.57
C VAL A 10 9.77 -16.17 -1.25
N LYS A 11 10.05 -16.53 -2.51
CA LYS A 11 11.02 -15.84 -3.35
C LYS A 11 10.31 -15.02 -4.42
N ILE A 12 10.85 -13.85 -4.71
CA ILE A 12 10.45 -13.04 -5.86
C ILE A 12 11.22 -13.56 -7.07
N ASP A 13 10.52 -13.82 -8.17
CA ASP A 13 11.15 -14.28 -9.41
C ASP A 13 11.85 -13.14 -10.17
N LYS A 14 12.53 -13.48 -11.27
CA LYS A 14 13.25 -12.50 -12.10
C LYS A 14 12.35 -11.43 -12.72
N SER A 15 11.04 -11.66 -12.75
CA SER A 15 10.03 -10.75 -13.30
C SER A 15 9.33 -9.94 -12.20
N GLY A 16 9.78 -10.02 -10.95
CA GLY A 16 9.17 -9.30 -9.83
C GLY A 16 7.88 -9.93 -9.32
N ARG A 17 7.56 -11.17 -9.68
CA ARG A 17 6.35 -11.87 -9.25
C ARG A 17 6.62 -12.70 -8.00
N VAL A 18 5.59 -12.86 -7.18
CA VAL A 18 5.59 -13.75 -6.04
C VAL A 18 4.40 -14.70 -6.12
N VAL A 19 4.64 -15.99 -5.88
CA VAL A 19 3.56 -16.97 -5.82
C VAL A 19 3.02 -16.99 -4.40
N LEU A 20 1.73 -16.68 -4.23
CA LEU A 20 1.06 -16.79 -2.92
C LEU A 20 0.86 -18.28 -2.54
N PRO A 21 1.49 -18.75 -1.45
CA PRO A 21 1.32 -20.11 -0.96
C PRO A 21 -0.15 -20.45 -0.68
N ALA A 22 -0.53 -21.71 -0.89
CA ALA A 22 -1.92 -22.15 -0.74
C ALA A 22 -2.48 -21.93 0.69
N LYS A 23 -1.64 -22.07 1.73
CA LYS A 23 -2.02 -21.78 3.12
C LYS A 23 -2.41 -20.30 3.29
N LEU A 24 -1.61 -19.38 2.74
CA LEU A 24 -1.86 -17.94 2.77
C LEU A 24 -3.15 -17.56 2.05
N ARG A 25 -3.38 -18.11 0.84
CA ARG A 25 -4.63 -17.87 0.10
C ARG A 25 -5.86 -18.31 0.88
N ARG A 26 -5.82 -19.47 1.54
CA ARG A 26 -6.93 -19.97 2.36
C ARG A 26 -7.19 -19.10 3.59
N VAL A 27 -6.15 -18.74 4.34
CA VAL A 27 -6.29 -17.90 5.54
C VAL A 27 -6.81 -16.50 5.19
N ALA A 28 -6.35 -15.94 4.06
CA ALA A 28 -6.79 -14.63 3.59
C ALA A 28 -8.09 -14.67 2.77
N ASN A 29 -8.70 -15.84 2.60
CA ASN A 29 -9.89 -16.06 1.77
C ASN A 29 -9.77 -15.45 0.35
N ILE A 30 -8.58 -15.58 -0.25
CA ILE A 30 -8.28 -15.14 -1.62
C ILE A 30 -8.67 -16.26 -2.58
N THR A 31 -9.56 -15.91 -3.50
CA THR A 31 -10.08 -16.75 -4.59
C THR A 31 -9.60 -16.22 -5.95
N GLU A 32 -10.04 -16.82 -7.05
CA GLU A 32 -9.73 -16.31 -8.38
C GLU A 32 -10.26 -14.88 -8.58
N GLY A 33 -9.58 -14.11 -9.43
CA GLY A 33 -9.94 -12.72 -9.74
C GLY A 33 -8.89 -11.70 -9.29
N LYS A 34 -9.31 -10.43 -9.24
CA LYS A 34 -8.45 -9.30 -8.89
C LYS A 34 -8.27 -9.18 -7.38
N ALA A 35 -7.10 -8.71 -6.97
CA ALA A 35 -6.79 -8.36 -5.59
C ALA A 35 -6.06 -7.01 -5.56
N ILE A 36 -6.11 -6.33 -4.41
CA ILE A 36 -5.45 -5.06 -4.19
C ILE A 36 -4.20 -5.31 -3.33
N ALA A 37 -3.06 -4.82 -3.80
CA ALA A 37 -1.82 -4.79 -3.04
C ALA A 37 -1.50 -3.35 -2.65
N ILE A 38 -1.32 -3.10 -1.35
CA ILE A 38 -0.93 -1.80 -0.81
C ILE A 38 0.47 -1.95 -0.21
N ALA A 39 1.41 -1.15 -0.71
CA ALA A 39 2.78 -1.11 -0.22
C ALA A 39 2.96 0.00 0.84
N TYR A 40 3.58 -0.38 1.95
CA TYR A 40 4.06 0.49 3.02
C TYR A 40 5.59 0.28 3.18
N PRO A 41 6.33 1.22 3.79
CA PRO A 41 7.72 0.98 4.13
C PRO A 41 7.88 -0.32 4.92
N GLY A 42 8.65 -1.28 4.37
CA GLY A 42 8.93 -2.56 5.01
C GLY A 42 7.81 -3.63 4.94
N LYS A 43 6.64 -3.34 4.33
CA LYS A 43 5.53 -4.31 4.27
C LYS A 43 4.62 -4.10 3.06
N ILE A 44 4.14 -5.18 2.46
CA ILE A 44 3.02 -5.16 1.51
C ILE A 44 1.84 -5.89 2.13
N THR A 45 0.66 -5.28 2.05
CA THR A 45 -0.60 -5.88 2.45
C THR A 45 -1.41 -6.21 1.20
N ILE A 46 -1.89 -7.45 1.09
CA ILE A 46 -2.72 -7.91 -0.03
C ILE A 46 -4.10 -8.26 0.52
N TYR A 47 -5.15 -7.75 -0.12
CA TYR A 47 -6.53 -8.12 0.19
C TYR A 47 -7.35 -8.25 -1.08
N GLN A 48 -8.33 -9.16 -1.07
CA GLN A 48 -9.32 -9.29 -2.12
C GLN A 48 -10.63 -8.63 -1.64
N PRO A 49 -11.08 -7.55 -2.28
CA PRO A 49 -12.33 -6.89 -1.90
C PRO A 49 -13.51 -7.83 -2.17
N LYS A 50 -14.49 -7.85 -1.26
CA LYS A 50 -15.78 -8.53 -1.49
C LYS A 50 -16.81 -7.65 -2.22
N THR A 51 -16.35 -6.48 -2.65
CA THR A 51 -17.16 -5.39 -3.21
C THR A 51 -17.08 -5.43 -4.73
N SER A 52 -17.97 -4.71 -5.43
CA SER A 52 -18.00 -4.71 -6.89
C SER A 52 -16.73 -4.09 -7.51
N GLU A 53 -16.40 -4.47 -8.76
CA GLU A 53 -15.27 -3.86 -9.48
C GLU A 53 -15.39 -2.34 -9.58
N ARG A 54 -16.62 -1.84 -9.72
CA ARG A 54 -16.90 -0.40 -9.78
C ARG A 54 -16.49 0.33 -8.50
N GLU A 55 -16.82 -0.22 -7.34
CA GLU A 55 -16.45 0.37 -6.05
C GLU A 55 -14.93 0.35 -5.84
N ILE A 56 -14.25 -0.69 -6.35
CA ILE A 56 -12.78 -0.77 -6.35
C ILE A 56 -12.18 0.35 -7.22
N GLU A 57 -12.72 0.57 -8.41
CA GLU A 57 -12.26 1.63 -9.31
C GLU A 57 -12.51 3.02 -8.75
N GLU A 58 -13.67 3.24 -8.12
CA GLU A 58 -14.00 4.49 -7.44
C GLU A 58 -13.05 4.74 -6.26
N TRP A 59 -12.75 3.72 -5.45
CA TRP A 59 -11.74 3.81 -4.40
C TRP A 59 -10.34 4.12 -4.95
N TYR A 60 -9.93 3.43 -6.02
CA TYR A 60 -8.65 3.67 -6.68
C TYR A 60 -8.53 5.10 -7.21
N ARG A 61 -9.60 5.63 -7.80
CA ARG A 61 -9.65 7.01 -8.31
C ARG A 61 -9.44 8.02 -7.17
N LYS A 62 -10.17 7.86 -6.06
CA LYS A 62 -10.03 8.71 -4.86
C LYS A 62 -8.63 8.66 -4.27
N MET A 63 -8.06 7.45 -4.15
CA MET A 63 -6.69 7.30 -3.64
C MET A 63 -5.66 7.96 -4.54
N LYS A 64 -5.85 7.90 -5.86
CA LYS A 64 -4.94 8.55 -6.83
C LYS A 64 -5.00 10.07 -6.71
N GLU A 65 -6.20 10.64 -6.53
CA GLU A 65 -6.39 12.07 -6.28
C GLU A 65 -5.64 12.52 -5.02
N ILE A 66 -5.84 11.83 -3.89
CA ILE A 66 -5.14 12.11 -2.63
C ILE A 66 -3.62 12.06 -2.80
N VAL A 67 -3.10 11.05 -3.50
CA VAL A 67 -1.65 10.91 -3.73
C VAL A 67 -1.10 12.06 -4.59
N LEU A 68 -1.86 12.54 -5.57
CA LEU A 68 -1.46 13.69 -6.40
C LEU A 68 -1.46 14.99 -5.57
N GLU A 69 -2.51 15.22 -4.78
CA GLU A 69 -2.59 16.38 -3.87
C GLU A 69 -1.41 16.41 -2.87
N ILE A 70 -1.07 15.26 -2.26
CA ILE A 70 0.10 15.16 -1.36
C ILE A 70 1.41 15.48 -2.11
N ARG A 71 1.54 15.07 -3.37
CA ARG A 71 2.74 15.36 -4.16
C ARG A 71 2.86 16.85 -4.47
N GLU A 72 1.77 17.50 -4.85
CA GLU A 72 1.73 18.94 -5.09
C GLU A 72 2.08 19.73 -3.82
N LEU A 73 1.46 19.40 -2.68
CA LEU A 73 1.81 19.98 -1.37
C LEU A 73 3.29 19.76 -1.01
N ARG A 74 3.86 18.58 -1.31
CA ARG A 74 5.28 18.30 -1.05
C ARG A 74 6.21 19.14 -1.92
N GLU A 75 5.80 19.45 -3.14
CA GLU A 75 6.53 20.35 -4.04
C GLU A 75 6.43 21.80 -3.55
N GLU A 76 5.27 22.25 -3.06
CA GLU A 76 5.11 23.58 -2.44
C GLU A 76 5.94 23.73 -1.16
N VAL A 77 5.95 22.71 -0.28
CA VAL A 77 6.75 22.71 0.95
C VAL A 77 8.26 22.72 0.67
N LYS A 78 8.70 22.12 -0.45
CA LYS A 78 10.11 22.22 -0.90
C LYS A 78 10.51 23.65 -1.28
N TRP A 79 9.59 24.52 -1.68
CA TRP A 79 9.87 25.94 -1.91
C TRP A 79 9.87 26.75 -0.61
N MET A 80 9.14 26.28 0.41
CA MET A 80 9.06 26.95 1.72
C MET A 80 10.30 26.74 2.62
N ASP A 81 11.20 25.80 2.29
CA ASP A 81 12.42 25.56 3.08
C ASP A 81 13.50 26.65 2.91
N GLY A 82 13.34 27.55 1.93
CA GLY A 82 14.26 28.65 1.65
C GLY A 82 14.02 29.92 2.49
N SER A 83 12.92 30.02 3.25
CA SER A 83 12.56 31.30 3.87
C SER A 83 11.84 31.23 5.22
N ASN A 84 12.05 30.19 6.04
CA ASN A 84 11.60 30.30 7.43
C ASN A 84 12.47 29.52 8.44
N LYS A 85 13.19 30.28 9.28
CA LYS A 85 13.82 29.75 10.49
C LYS A 85 12.72 29.39 11.49
N SER A 86 12.89 28.24 12.17
CA SER A 86 12.01 27.65 13.18
C SER A 86 10.71 27.07 12.61
N SER A 87 10.54 25.75 12.59
CA SER A 87 10.03 25.09 13.80
C SER A 87 10.56 23.67 13.94
N LYS A 88 11.02 23.40 15.15
CA LYS A 88 11.51 22.12 15.66
C LYS A 88 10.30 21.24 15.96
N PHE A 89 10.10 20.15 15.20
CA PHE A 89 9.19 19.07 15.62
C PHE A 89 9.99 18.06 16.43
N ILE A 90 9.65 17.98 17.71
CA ILE A 90 10.20 17.03 18.69
C ILE A 90 9.32 15.76 18.60
N TYR A 91 9.95 14.59 18.47
CA TYR A 91 9.31 13.27 18.52
C TYR A 91 8.90 12.92 19.95
#